data_AF-A0A6G7CML3-F1
#
_entry.id   AF-A0A6G7CML3-F1
#
_cell.length_a   1.000
_cell.length_b   1.000
_cell.length_c   1.000
_cell.angle_alpha   90.00
_cell.angle_beta   90.00
_cell.angle_gamma   90.00
#
_symmetry.space_group_name_H-M   'P 1'
#
loop_
_entity.id
_entity.type
_entity.pdbx_description
1 polymer ?
#
loop_
_entity_poly.entity_id
_entity_poly.type
_entity_poly.pdbx_seq_one_letter_code
_entity_poly.pdbx_strand_id
1 'polypeptide(L)'
;MYLKKTSVYQNEVLLLLHELMYTSKGCLSFKQLQAKLGSKVESDMRHLCLHGMLSNYIEFKSSCIQLTERGMQHYLEKQTPPPIFDLCS
;
A
#
# COMPACT_ATOMS: atom_id res chain seq x y z
N MET A 1 19.82 2.86 -14.49
CA MET A 1 19.78 2.49 -13.05
C MET A 1 18.59 3.07 -12.26
N TYR A 2 17.76 3.97 -12.83
CA TYR A 2 16.63 4.59 -12.10
C TYR A 2 15.34 3.75 -12.03
N LEU A 3 15.15 2.78 -12.92
CA LEU A 3 13.95 1.94 -12.98
C LEU A 3 13.78 0.97 -11.80
N LYS A 4 14.87 0.52 -11.17
CA LYS A 4 14.80 -0.43 -10.04
C LYS A 4 14.24 0.22 -8.78
N LYS A 5 14.60 1.48 -8.49
CA LYS A 5 14.17 2.17 -7.27
C LYS A 5 12.67 2.49 -7.27
N THR A 6 12.12 2.87 -8.42
CA THR A 6 10.68 3.11 -8.57
C THR A 6 9.87 1.82 -8.43
N SER A 7 10.38 0.70 -8.93
CA SER A 7 9.75 -0.62 -8.77
C SER A 7 9.72 -1.08 -7.31
N VAL A 8 10.82 -0.93 -6.57
CA VAL A 8 10.88 -1.28 -5.13
C VAL A 8 9.88 -0.43 -4.34
N TYR A 9 9.87 0.87 -4.59
CA TYR A 9 8.95 1.79 -3.90
C TYR A 9 7.47 1.47 -4.16
N GLN A 10 7.11 1.12 -5.39
CA GLN A 10 5.74 0.70 -5.72
C GLN A 10 5.34 -0.60 -5.00
N ASN A 11 6.26 -1.56 -4.91
CA ASN A 11 6.01 -2.79 -4.15
C ASN A 11 5.82 -2.51 -2.66
N GLU A 12 6.59 -1.58 -2.09
CA GLU A 12 6.44 -1.18 -0.69
C GLU A 12 5.11 -0.46 -0.42
N VAL A 13 4.63 0.36 -1.36
CA VAL A 13 3.29 0.93 -1.29
C VAL A 13 2.23 -0.18 -1.31
N LEU A 14 2.40 -1.22 -2.14
CA LEU A 14 1.48 -2.35 -2.16
C LEU A 14 1.52 -3.16 -0.85
N LEU A 15 2.70 -3.34 -0.25
CA LEU A 15 2.84 -3.99 1.06
C LEU A 15 2.16 -3.18 2.18
N LEU A 16 2.25 -1.85 2.12
CA LEU A 16 1.53 -0.96 3.02
C LEU A 16 0.02 -1.16 2.91
N LEU A 17 -0.53 -1.16 1.69
CA LEU A 17 -1.96 -1.34 1.46
C LEU A 17 -2.42 -2.76 1.84
N HIS A 18 -1.60 -3.79 1.59
CA HIS A 18 -1.85 -5.15 2.02
C HIS A 18 -2.01 -5.25 3.54
N GLU A 19 -1.07 -4.72 4.33
CA GLU A 19 -1.16 -4.80 5.78
C GLU A 19 -2.39 -4.08 6.33
N LEU A 20 -2.81 -2.97 5.71
CA LEU A 20 -4.02 -2.24 6.11
C LEU A 20 -5.31 -3.01 5.74
N MET A 21 -5.35 -3.67 4.57
CA MET A 21 -6.45 -4.53 4.12
C MET A 21 -6.73 -5.67 5.12
N TYR A 22 -5.68 -6.35 5.58
CA TYR A 22 -5.80 -7.55 6.41
C TYR A 22 -5.72 -7.27 7.92
N THR A 23 -5.62 -6.00 8.32
CA THR A 23 -5.69 -5.65 9.74
C THR A 23 -7.13 -5.65 10.23
N SER A 24 -7.36 -6.33 11.36
CA SER A 24 -8.64 -6.27 12.07
C SER A 24 -9.01 -4.81 12.40
N LYS A 25 -10.18 -4.37 11.90
CA LYS A 25 -10.71 -2.98 11.96
C LYS A 25 -10.20 -2.00 10.90
N GLY A 26 -9.33 -2.43 9.97
CA GLY A 26 -8.88 -1.60 8.84
C GLY A 26 -8.07 -0.35 9.24
N CYS A 27 -7.58 -0.28 10.48
CA CYS A 27 -6.82 0.85 10.99
C CYS A 27 -5.61 0.38 11.83
N LEU A 28 -4.46 1.01 11.62
CA LEU A 28 -3.21 0.74 12.34
C LEU A 28 -2.60 2.03 12.85
N SER A 29 -2.08 2.05 14.07
CA SER A 29 -1.20 3.17 14.47
C SER A 29 0.11 3.13 13.69
N PHE A 30 0.75 4.30 13.51
CA PHE A 30 2.06 4.38 12.84
C PHE A 30 3.11 3.47 13.50
N LYS A 31 3.10 3.35 14.83
CA LYS A 31 4.02 2.46 15.57
C LYS A 31 3.78 0.98 15.24
N GLN A 32 2.53 0.55 15.15
CA GLN A 32 2.20 -0.84 14.80
C GLN A 32 2.56 -1.14 13.34
N LEU A 33 2.29 -0.18 12.46
CA LEU A 33 2.67 -0.30 11.05
C LEU A 33 4.19 -0.40 10.89
N GLN A 34 4.94 0.45 11.58
CA GLN A 34 6.40 0.43 11.61
C GLN A 34 6.96 -0.87 12.18
N ALA A 35 6.35 -1.43 13.22
CA ALA A 35 6.76 -2.72 13.77
C ALA A 35 6.53 -3.89 12.78
N LYS A 36 5.46 -3.83 11.98
CA LYS A 36 5.11 -4.89 11.01
C LYS A 36 5.91 -4.82 9.71
N LEU A 37 6.14 -3.61 9.20
CA LEU A 37 6.71 -3.36 7.89
C LEU A 37 8.15 -2.87 7.93
N GLY A 38 8.65 -2.38 9.07
CA GLY A 38 9.98 -1.78 9.18
C GLY A 38 11.14 -2.70 8.81
N SER A 39 10.96 -4.02 8.87
CA SER A 39 11.95 -5.01 8.39
C SER A 39 11.75 -5.44 6.94
N LYS A 40 10.59 -5.15 6.34
CA LYS A 40 10.21 -5.56 4.97
C LYS A 40 10.36 -4.44 3.94
N VAL A 41 10.64 -3.23 4.41
CA VAL A 41 10.62 -2.00 3.64
C VAL A 41 12.00 -1.35 3.77
N GLU A 42 12.64 -1.07 2.63
CA GLU A 42 13.91 -0.35 2.54
C GLU A 42 13.71 1.18 2.57
N SER A 43 12.57 1.66 2.07
CA SER A 43 12.22 3.08 2.08
C SER A 43 11.79 3.60 3.46
N ASP A 44 12.00 4.90 3.71
CA ASP A 44 11.48 5.54 4.92
C ASP A 44 9.94 5.40 4.96
N MET A 45 9.45 4.74 6.01
CA MET A 45 8.04 4.52 6.28
C MET A 45 7.23 5.83 6.27
N ARG A 46 7.82 6.95 6.68
CA ARG A 46 7.18 8.28 6.62
C ARG A 46 6.97 8.73 5.19
N HIS A 47 7.93 8.49 4.29
CA HIS A 47 7.76 8.81 2.87
C HIS A 47 6.69 7.94 2.22
N LEU A 48 6.61 6.66 2.57
CA LEU A 48 5.55 5.77 2.07
C LEU A 48 4.17 6.20 2.54
N CYS A 49 4.04 6.56 3.82
CA CYS A 49 2.78 7.07 4.34
C CYS A 49 2.40 8.41 3.71
N LEU A 50 3.37 9.31 3.52
CA LEU A 50 3.16 10.59 2.84
C LEU A 50 2.68 10.38 1.40
N HIS A 51 3.32 9.49 0.65
CA HIS A 51 2.90 9.15 -0.71
C HIS A 51 1.50 8.51 -0.73
N GLY A 52 1.22 7.60 0.19
CA GLY A 52 -0.11 7.01 0.33
C GLY A 52 -1.19 8.05 0.63
N MET A 53 -0.87 9.05 1.46
CA MET A 53 -1.78 10.16 1.78
C MET A 53 -2.00 11.07 0.57
N LEU A 54 -0.93 11.50 -0.10
CA LEU A 54 -1.01 12.35 -1.31
C LEU A 54 -1.73 11.66 -2.47
N SER A 55 -1.59 10.34 -2.59
CA SER A 55 -2.30 9.54 -3.60
C SER A 55 -3.74 9.20 -3.21
N ASN A 56 -4.18 9.63 -2.02
CA ASN A 56 -5.46 9.28 -1.43
C ASN A 56 -5.69 7.77 -1.34
N TYR A 57 -4.65 7.01 -0.98
CA TYR A 57 -4.73 5.58 -0.70
C TYR A 57 -4.97 5.31 0.78
N ILE A 58 -4.41 6.15 1.65
CA ILE A 58 -4.57 6.07 3.10
C ILE A 58 -4.97 7.43 3.65
N GLU A 59 -5.63 7.42 4.80
CA GLU A 59 -5.98 8.61 5.56
C GLU A 59 -5.50 8.48 7.01
N PHE A 60 -5.18 9.61 7.62
CA PHE A 60 -4.85 9.67 9.05
C PHE A 60 -6.07 10.11 9.83
N LYS A 61 -6.64 9.22 10.64
CA LYS A 61 -7.69 9.53 11.62
C LYS A 61 -7.10 9.52 13.02
N SER A 62 -6.96 10.71 13.59
CA SER A 62 -6.34 10.94 14.91
C SER A 62 -4.92 10.36 14.98
N SER A 63 -4.78 9.13 15.49
CA SER A 63 -3.50 8.42 15.66
C SER A 63 -3.39 7.16 14.80
N CYS A 64 -4.39 6.90 13.95
CA CYS A 64 -4.50 5.68 13.15
C CYS A 64 -4.43 6.00 11.66
N ILE A 65 -3.73 5.15 10.94
CA ILE A 65 -3.68 5.09 9.49
C ILE A 65 -4.78 4.14 9.07
N GLN A 66 -5.68 4.61 8.22
CA GLN A 66 -6.80 3.85 7.71
C GLN A 66 -6.70 3.76 6.18
N LEU A 67 -7.09 2.60 5.65
CA LEU A 67 -7.20 2.40 4.22
C LEU A 67 -8.43 3.13 3.68
N THR A 68 -8.27 3.87 2.58
CA THR A 68 -9.38 4.48 1.86
C THR A 68 -9.93 3.51 0.81
N GLU A 69 -11.14 3.78 0.31
CA GLU A 69 -11.73 3.02 -0.80
C GLU A 69 -10.86 3.03 -2.05
N ARG A 70 -10.24 4.18 -2.37
CA ARG A 70 -9.32 4.31 -3.50
C ARG A 70 -8.05 3.48 -3.30
N GLY A 71 -7.49 3.46 -2.10
CA GLY A 71 -6.33 2.62 -1.77
C GLY A 71 -6.65 1.13 -1.87
N MET A 72 -7.83 0.72 -1.42
CA MET A 72 -8.33 -0.64 -1.59
C MET A 72 -8.46 -1.00 -3.07
N GLN A 73 -9.11 -0.16 -3.87
CA GLN A 73 -9.27 -0.40 -5.31
C GLN A 73 -7.91 -0.48 -6.02
N HIS A 74 -6.99 0.43 -5.74
CA HIS A 74 -5.64 0.41 -6.31
C HIS A 74 -4.89 -0.89 -5.96
N TYR A 75 -5.02 -1.34 -4.72
CA TYR A 75 -4.42 -2.59 -4.29
C TYR A 75 -5.02 -3.80 -5.01
N LEU A 76 -6.36 -3.84 -5.15
CA LEU A 76 -7.05 -4.90 -5.86
C LEU A 76 -6.68 -4.94 -7.35
N GLU A 77 -6.65 -3.80 -8.05
CA GLU A 77 -6.25 -3.68 -9.45
C GLU A 77 -4.81 -4.14 -9.73
N LYS A 78 -3.94 -4.07 -8.74
CA LYS A 78 -2.54 -4.52 -8.82
C LYS A 78 -2.36 -5.96 -8.39
N GLN A 79 -3.31 -6.51 -7.63
CA GLN A 79 -3.35 -7.92 -7.23
C GLN A 79 -4.07 -8.81 -8.25
N THR A 80 -5.07 -8.29 -8.94
CA THR A 80 -5.65 -9.00 -10.07
C THR A 80 -4.66 -8.95 -11.22
N PRO A 81 -4.21 -10.10 -11.77
CA PRO A 81 -3.67 -10.08 -13.12
C PRO A 81 -4.71 -9.42 -14.03
N PRO A 82 -4.29 -8.67 -15.07
CA PRO A 82 -5.24 -8.11 -16.03
C PRO A 82 -6.19 -9.22 -16.46
N PRO A 83 -7.51 -8.96 -16.60
CA PRO A 83 -8.40 -9.96 -17.16
C PRO A 83 -7.75 -10.40 -18.47
N ILE A 84 -7.36 -11.67 -18.52
CA ILE A 84 -7.01 -12.31 -19.77
C ILE A 84 -8.32 -12.22 -20.53
N PHE A 85 -8.45 -11.22 -21.39
CA PHE A 85 -9.42 -11.28 -22.46
C PHE A 85 -9.02 -12.53 -23.22
N ASP A 86 -9.71 -13.62 -22.91
CA ASP A 86 -9.72 -14.83 -23.73
C ASP A 86 -10.05 -14.35 -25.14
N LEU A 87 -8.99 -14.18 -25.93
CA LEU A 87 -9.02 -14.22 -27.38
C LEU A 87 -9.39 -15.65 -27.76
N CYS A 88 -10.62 -16.06 -27.45
CA CYS A 88 -11.23 -17.21 -28.08
C CYS A 88 -11.47 -16.82 -29.55
N SER A 89 -10.58 -17.34 -30.38
CA SER A 89 -10.71 -17.41 -31.84
C SER A 89 -11.83 -18.36 -32.24
#